data_AF-A0A1M5EZ07-F1
#
_entry.id   AF-A0A1M5EZ07-F1
#
_cell.length_a   1.000
_cell.length_b   1.000
_cell.length_c   1.000
_cell.angle_alpha   90.00
_cell.angle_beta   90.00
_cell.angle_gamma   90.00
#
_symmetry.space_group_name_H-M   'P 1'
#
loop_
_entity.id
_entity.type
_entity.pdbx_description
1 polymer ?
#
loop_
_entity_poly.entity_id
_entity_poly.type
_entity_poly.pdbx_seq_one_letter_code
_entity_poly.pdbx_strand_id
1 'polypeptide(L)'
;MKVLKIISLLSYCFILLMGMLIPVPFILWLIGSLLIFDNFTDQSLAFLGLTGIVLTIIPWKNGVLKSVVSFIFIILPVINISLRISFEAIDYLGFLMPTSIFIISYLAYLILQIKKLYC
;
A
#
# COMPACT_ATOMS: atom_id res chain seq x y z
N MET A 1 -0.39 -19.11 -2.76
CA MET A 1 0.64 -18.10 -2.43
C MET A 1 0.86 -17.07 -3.53
N LYS A 2 1.50 -17.41 -4.67
CA LYS A 2 1.86 -16.43 -5.73
C LYS A 2 0.67 -15.59 -6.21
N VAL A 3 -0.48 -16.24 -6.47
CA VAL A 3 -1.72 -15.57 -6.96
C VAL A 3 -2.22 -14.49 -6.01
N LEU A 4 -2.39 -14.77 -4.70
CA LEU A 4 -2.84 -13.77 -3.72
C LEU A 4 -1.88 -12.55 -3.63
N LYS A 5 -0.57 -12.77 -3.74
CA LYS A 5 0.42 -11.70 -3.78
C LYS A 5 0.32 -10.84 -5.06
N ILE A 6 -0.02 -11.46 -6.19
CA ILE A 6 -0.26 -10.74 -7.46
C ILE A 6 -1.55 -9.94 -7.37
N ILE A 7 -2.62 -10.50 -6.80
CA ILE A 7 -3.90 -9.82 -6.58
C ILE A 7 -3.71 -8.62 -5.65
N SER A 8 -2.99 -8.75 -4.53
CA SER A 8 -2.76 -7.62 -3.62
C SER A 8 -1.89 -6.53 -4.27
N LEU A 9 -0.83 -6.90 -5.01
CA LEU A 9 -0.04 -5.93 -5.78
C LEU A 9 -0.87 -5.21 -6.85
N LEU A 10 -1.67 -5.94 -7.63
CA LEU A 10 -2.55 -5.34 -8.65
C LEU A 10 -3.58 -4.41 -8.02
N SER A 11 -4.22 -4.83 -6.92
CA SER A 11 -5.15 -3.99 -6.16
C SER A 11 -4.48 -2.71 -5.66
N TYR A 12 -3.25 -2.80 -5.18
CA TYR A 12 -2.47 -1.63 -4.79
C TYR A 12 -2.10 -0.74 -5.99
N CYS A 13 -1.77 -1.31 -7.15
CA CYS A 13 -1.58 -0.55 -8.38
C CYS A 13 -2.87 0.19 -8.82
N PHE A 14 -4.06 -0.37 -8.57
CA PHE A 14 -5.32 0.36 -8.77
C PHE A 14 -5.48 1.53 -7.78
N ILE A 15 -5.11 1.38 -6.51
CA ILE A 15 -5.06 2.52 -5.56
C ILE A 15 -4.09 3.60 -6.07
N LEU A 16 -2.91 3.21 -6.58
CA LEU A 16 -1.91 4.13 -7.13
C LEU A 16 -2.39 4.90 -8.37
N LEU A 17 -3.10 4.22 -9.28
CA LEU A 17 -3.51 4.78 -10.57
C LEU A 17 -4.87 5.50 -10.53
N MET A 18 -5.83 4.97 -9.78
CA MET A 18 -7.22 5.42 -9.75
C MET A 18 -7.62 6.07 -8.43
N GLY A 19 -6.82 5.90 -7.37
CA GLY A 19 -7.02 6.61 -6.11
C GLY A 19 -6.80 8.10 -6.30
N MET A 20 -7.88 8.86 -6.43
CA MET A 20 -7.83 10.31 -6.59
C MET A 20 -7.81 11.01 -5.23
N LEU A 21 -6.78 11.83 -5.03
CA LEU A 21 -6.55 12.69 -3.88
C LEU A 21 -6.82 14.12 -4.34
N ILE A 22 -8.10 14.53 -4.30
CA ILE A 22 -8.59 15.68 -5.08
C ILE A 22 -8.25 15.40 -6.60
N PRO A 23 -8.02 16.31 -7.57
CA PRO A 23 -7.83 15.90 -8.99
C PRO A 23 -6.43 15.33 -9.31
N VAL A 24 -5.78 14.62 -8.38
CA VAL A 24 -4.41 14.08 -8.55
C VAL A 24 -4.38 12.57 -8.21
N PRO A 25 -3.95 11.69 -9.14
CA PRO A 25 -3.67 10.28 -8.86
C PRO A 25 -2.66 10.08 -7.72
N PHE A 26 -2.92 9.11 -6.85
CA PHE A 26 -2.11 8.81 -5.67
C PHE A 26 -0.63 8.54 -5.99
N ILE A 27 -0.29 7.95 -7.14
CA ILE A 27 1.10 7.80 -7.58
C ILE A 27 1.81 9.15 -7.82
N LEU A 28 1.11 10.14 -8.38
CA LEU A 28 1.65 11.49 -8.57
C LEU A 28 1.76 12.23 -7.24
N TRP A 29 0.83 11.99 -6.30
CA TRP A 29 0.96 12.49 -4.93
C TRP A 29 2.19 11.91 -4.23
N LEU A 30 2.43 10.59 -4.29
CA LEU A 30 3.62 9.96 -3.71
C LEU A 30 4.93 10.53 -4.29
N ILE A 31 5.01 10.66 -5.62
CA ILE A 31 6.21 11.19 -6.28
C ILE A 31 6.39 12.68 -5.96
N GLY A 32 5.31 13.47 -5.96
CA GLY A 32 5.34 14.89 -5.58
C GLY A 32 5.78 15.09 -4.13
N SER A 33 5.23 14.33 -3.19
CA SER A 33 5.60 14.36 -1.77
C SER A 33 7.06 13.97 -1.52
N LEU A 34 7.68 13.14 -2.38
CA LEU A 34 9.12 12.87 -2.28
C LEU A 34 10.00 14.08 -2.65
N LEU A 35 9.53 14.94 -3.55
CA LEU A 35 10.30 16.05 -4.13
C LEU A 35 10.12 17.37 -3.37
N ILE A 36 9.08 17.50 -2.56
CA ILE A 36 8.77 18.70 -1.77
C ILE A 36 9.38 18.56 -0.36
N PHE A 37 10.56 19.15 -0.16
CA PHE A 37 11.30 19.08 1.10
C PHE A 37 10.67 19.83 2.29
N ASP A 38 9.70 20.71 2.04
CA ASP A 38 9.02 21.52 3.06
C ASP A 38 8.02 20.71 3.92
N ASN A 39 7.77 19.44 3.57
CA ASN A 39 6.72 18.63 4.17
C ASN A 39 7.22 17.22 4.56
N PHE A 40 8.11 17.20 5.56
CA PHE A 40 8.85 16.00 6.03
C PHE A 40 7.97 14.79 6.34
N THR A 41 6.77 15.00 6.91
CA THR A 41 5.82 13.92 7.23
C THR A 41 5.32 13.22 5.96
N ASP A 42 4.87 13.98 4.97
CA ASP A 42 4.37 13.44 3.70
C ASP A 42 5.49 12.82 2.85
N GLN A 43 6.70 13.41 2.88
CA GLN A 43 7.90 12.82 2.28
C GLN A 43 8.24 11.46 2.91
N SER A 44 8.19 11.35 4.24
CA SER A 44 8.46 10.09 4.94
C SER A 44 7.44 9.00 4.63
N LEU A 45 6.16 9.35 4.53
CA LEU A 45 5.07 8.43 4.17
C LEU A 45 5.16 7.97 2.72
N ALA A 46 5.55 8.87 1.80
CA ALA A 46 5.78 8.51 0.41
C ALA A 46 6.97 7.56 0.23
N PHE A 47 8.06 7.81 0.94
CA PHE A 47 9.22 6.90 1.01
C PHE A 47 8.84 5.53 1.55
N LEU A 48 8.05 5.47 2.64
CA LEU A 48 7.56 4.22 3.21
C LEU A 48 6.66 3.46 2.21
N GLY A 49 5.69 4.13 1.58
CA GLY A 49 4.83 3.51 0.56
C GLY A 49 5.63 2.85 -0.56
N LEU A 50 6.55 3.60 -1.18
CA LEU A 50 7.37 3.13 -2.30
C LEU A 50 8.35 2.01 -1.87
N THR A 51 9.01 2.16 -0.72
CA THR A 51 9.89 1.09 -0.19
C THR A 51 9.11 -0.18 0.14
N GLY A 52 7.86 -0.09 0.61
CA GLY A 52 6.99 -1.24 0.82
C GLY A 52 6.67 -2.03 -0.45
N ILE A 53 6.45 -1.34 -1.58
CA ILE A 53 6.29 -1.99 -2.91
C ILE A 53 7.59 -2.71 -3.29
N VAL A 54 8.72 -2.01 -3.23
CA VAL A 54 10.05 -2.54 -3.60
C VAL A 54 10.42 -3.75 -2.74
N LEU A 55 10.23 -3.65 -1.41
CA LEU A 55 10.39 -4.76 -0.47
C LEU A 55 9.51 -5.94 -0.86
N THR A 56 8.25 -5.72 -1.26
CA THR A 56 7.36 -6.81 -1.70
C THR A 56 7.97 -7.62 -2.86
N ILE A 57 8.72 -6.97 -3.76
CA ILE A 57 9.37 -7.61 -4.92
C ILE A 57 10.67 -8.33 -4.52
N ILE A 58 11.62 -7.65 -3.86
CA ILE A 58 13.00 -8.14 -3.57
C ILE A 58 13.02 -9.46 -2.77
N PRO A 59 13.88 -10.46 -3.11
CA PRO A 59 14.02 -11.69 -2.32
C PRO A 59 14.60 -11.40 -0.91
N TRP A 60 13.99 -11.96 0.14
CA TRP A 60 14.47 -11.84 1.53
C TRP A 60 14.31 -13.19 2.24
N LYS A 61 15.34 -13.60 3.00
CA LYS A 61 15.44 -14.88 3.72
C LYS A 61 14.24 -15.19 4.63
N ASN A 62 13.71 -14.21 5.37
CA ASN A 62 12.52 -14.40 6.20
C ASN A 62 11.26 -13.90 5.47
N GLY A 63 10.55 -14.82 4.83
CA GLY A 63 9.35 -14.52 4.04
C GLY A 63 8.18 -13.95 4.86
N VAL A 64 8.05 -14.31 6.15
CA VAL A 64 7.00 -13.79 7.03
C VAL A 64 7.32 -12.35 7.43
N LEU A 65 8.51 -12.11 7.99
CA LEU A 65 8.94 -10.78 8.43
C LEU A 65 8.94 -9.78 7.26
N LYS A 66 9.44 -10.20 6.09
CA LYS A 66 9.33 -9.44 4.84
C LYS A 66 7.89 -9.00 4.56
N SER A 67 6.93 -9.93 4.65
CA SER A 67 5.53 -9.67 4.31
C SER A 67 4.87 -8.74 5.32
N VAL A 68 5.19 -8.87 6.62
CA VAL A 68 4.72 -7.96 7.68
C VAL A 68 5.26 -6.54 7.47
N VAL A 69 6.57 -6.38 7.30
CA VAL A 69 7.21 -5.06 7.10
C VAL A 69 6.67 -4.40 5.83
N SER A 70 6.57 -5.14 4.73
CA SER A 70 6.03 -4.61 3.47
C SER A 70 4.58 -4.18 3.61
N PHE A 71 3.74 -4.92 4.35
CA PHE A 71 2.35 -4.52 4.62
C PHE A 71 2.26 -3.20 5.37
N ILE A 72 3.01 -3.07 6.47
CA ILE A 72 3.04 -1.87 7.31
C ILE A 72 3.46 -0.65 6.48
N PHE A 73 4.51 -0.80 5.67
CA PHE A 73 5.04 0.27 4.83
C PHE A 73 4.05 0.71 3.74
N ILE A 74 3.33 -0.25 3.13
CA ILE A 74 2.32 0.04 2.10
C ILE A 74 1.04 0.67 2.70
N ILE A 75 0.58 0.22 3.87
CA ILE A 75 -0.69 0.66 4.46
C ILE A 75 -0.58 2.03 5.17
N LEU A 76 0.61 2.41 5.67
CA LEU A 76 0.85 3.70 6.35
C LEU A 76 0.39 4.94 5.55
N PRO A 77 0.82 5.16 4.29
CA PRO A 77 0.34 6.31 3.51
C PRO A 77 -1.17 6.22 3.22
N VAL A 78 -1.72 5.03 3.02
CA VAL A 78 -3.16 4.82 2.78
C VAL A 78 -3.98 5.23 4.02
N ILE A 79 -3.54 4.87 5.23
CA ILE A 79 -4.19 5.28 6.49
C ILE A 79 -4.11 6.80 6.68
N ASN A 80 -2.94 7.42 6.47
CA ASN A 80 -2.80 8.88 6.57
C ASN A 80 -3.75 9.62 5.62
N ILE A 81 -4.00 9.08 4.43
CA ILE A 81 -4.96 9.65 3.47
C ILE A 81 -6.39 9.50 3.98
N SER A 82 -6.80 8.31 4.43
CA SER A 82 -8.13 8.07 5.01
C SER A 82 -8.41 8.89 6.28
N LEU A 83 -7.37 9.43 6.94
CA LEU A 83 -7.51 10.34 8.08
C LEU A 83 -7.57 11.83 7.68
N ARG A 84 -7.12 12.20 6.46
CA ARG A 84 -7.07 13.59 5.98
C ARG A 84 -8.23 13.97 5.06
N ILE A 85 -8.74 13.02 4.25
CA ILE A 85 -9.90 13.26 3.39
C ILE A 85 -11.17 12.96 4.20
N SER A 86 -12.22 13.78 4.08
CA SER A 86 -13.55 13.41 4.56
C SER A 86 -14.09 12.21 3.76
N PHE A 87 -14.81 11.29 4.41
CA PHE A 87 -15.37 10.10 3.74
C PHE A 87 -16.20 10.41 2.50
N GLU A 88 -16.85 11.58 2.47
CA GLU A 88 -17.68 12.09 1.36
C GLU A 88 -16.86 12.48 0.11
N ALA A 89 -15.58 12.81 0.27
CA ALA A 89 -14.69 13.22 -0.82
C ALA A 89 -13.74 12.10 -1.29
N ILE A 90 -13.89 10.88 -0.74
CA ILE A 90 -13.13 9.69 -1.18
C ILE A 90 -13.85 9.04 -2.36
N ASP A 91 -13.14 8.83 -3.48
CA ASP A 91 -13.67 8.04 -4.59
C ASP A 91 -13.85 6.57 -4.15
N TYR A 92 -15.11 6.14 -4.08
CA TYR A 92 -15.48 4.78 -3.71
C TYR A 92 -14.89 3.72 -4.65
N LEU A 93 -14.90 3.99 -5.96
CA LEU A 93 -14.44 3.06 -6.99
C LEU A 93 -12.93 3.14 -7.19
N GLY A 94 -12.36 4.35 -7.20
CA GLY A 94 -10.94 4.59 -7.40
C GLY A 94 -10.06 4.28 -6.18
N PHE A 95 -10.58 4.48 -4.96
CA PHE A 95 -9.78 4.35 -3.72
C PHE A 95 -10.32 3.29 -2.76
N LEU A 96 -11.61 3.33 -2.39
CA LEU A 96 -12.13 2.47 -1.31
C LEU A 96 -12.19 0.98 -1.72
N MET A 97 -12.74 0.67 -2.90
CA MET A 97 -12.83 -0.70 -3.39
C MET A 97 -11.43 -1.33 -3.62
N PRO A 98 -10.45 -0.67 -4.28
CA PRO A 98 -9.09 -1.18 -4.39
C PRO A 98 -8.36 -1.31 -3.04
N THR A 99 -8.63 -0.43 -2.07
CA THR A 99 -8.04 -0.50 -0.72
C THR A 99 -8.58 -1.70 0.08
N SER A 100 -9.90 -1.93 0.06
CA SER A 100 -10.49 -3.09 0.75
C SER A 100 -10.02 -4.43 0.17
N ILE A 101 -9.97 -4.55 -1.17
CA ILE A 101 -9.43 -5.74 -1.85
C ILE A 101 -7.94 -5.94 -1.52
N PHE A 102 -7.13 -4.87 -1.47
CA PHE A 102 -5.73 -4.93 -1.04
C PHE A 102 -5.61 -5.48 0.39
N ILE A 103 -6.32 -4.91 1.36
CA ILE A 103 -6.26 -5.33 2.76
C ILE A 103 -6.64 -6.81 2.92
N ILE A 104 -7.77 -7.23 2.36
CA ILE A 104 -8.28 -8.61 2.49
C ILE A 104 -7.30 -9.61 1.84
N SER A 105 -6.86 -9.35 0.61
CA SER A 105 -5.96 -10.25 -0.12
C SER A 105 -4.56 -10.31 0.50
N TYR A 106 -4.04 -9.20 1.03
CA TYR A 106 -2.75 -9.17 1.71
C TYR A 106 -2.80 -9.86 3.07
N LEU A 107 -3.84 -9.64 3.89
CA LEU A 107 -4.00 -10.35 5.16
C LEU A 107 -4.12 -11.87 4.94
N ALA A 108 -4.88 -12.32 3.93
CA ALA A 108 -4.95 -13.72 3.56
C ALA A 108 -3.57 -14.28 3.12
N TYR A 109 -2.78 -13.51 2.36
CA TYR A 109 -1.41 -13.88 2.01
C TYR A 109 -0.49 -13.98 3.25
N LEU A 110 -0.63 -13.08 4.21
CA LEU A 110 0.16 -13.02 5.45
C LEU A 110 -0.16 -14.24 6.35
N ILE A 111 -1.43 -14.57 6.54
CA ILE A 111 -1.88 -15.76 7.28
C ILE A 111 -1.31 -17.05 6.66
N LEU A 112 -1.33 -17.16 5.33
CA LEU A 112 -0.77 -18.33 4.63
C LEU A 112 0.77 -18.40 4.74
N GLN A 113 1.47 -17.26 4.78
CA GLN A 113 2.91 -17.22 5.04
C GLN A 113 3.24 -17.66 6.47
N ILE A 114 2.46 -17.20 7.46
CA ILE A 114 2.60 -17.65 8.86
C ILE A 114 2.37 -19.15 8.93
N LYS A 115 1.27 -19.68 8.38
CA LYS A 115 0.98 -21.12 8.40
C LYS A 115 2.12 -21.97 7.81
N LYS A 116 2.77 -21.50 6.73
CA LYS A 116 3.94 -22.15 6.12
C LYS A 116 5.21 -22.12 6.99
N LEU A 117 5.32 -21.23 7.98
CA LEU A 117 6.46 -21.20 8.89
C LEU A 117 6.33 -22.25 10.01
N TYR A 118 5.10 -22.66 10.35
CA TYR A 118 4.78 -23.55 11.47
C TYR A 118 4.28 -24.95 11.04
N CYS A 119 4.22 -25.24 9.73
CA CYS A 119 3.88 -26.54 9.14
C CYS A 119 4.84 -26.85 7.98
#